data_AF-A0A6M4NNS1-F1
#
_entry.id   AF-A0A6M4NNS1-F1
#
_cell.length_a   1.000
_cell.length_b   1.000
_cell.length_c   1.000
_cell.angle_alpha   90.00
_cell.angle_beta   90.00
_cell.angle_gamma   90.00
#
_symmetry.space_group_name_H-M   'P 1'
#
loop_
_entity.id
_entity.type
_entity.pdbx_description
1 polymer ?
#
loop_
_entity_poly.entity_id
_entity_poly.type
_entity_poly.pdbx_seq_one_letter_code
_entity_poly.pdbx_strand_id
1 'polypeptide(L)' 'MTKEMFLRILNEAQARVDNDSLPLDVRIRSRTTVNDCVIRADKEGWPIEYKQKVWVEAVSGC' A
#
# COMPACT_ATOMS: atom_id res chain seq x y z
N MET A 1 -6.65 2.66 14.07
CA MET A 1 -6.39 1.67 12.99
C MET A 1 -5.10 0.96 13.35
N THR A 2 -5.05 -0.38 13.28
CA THR A 2 -3.82 -1.13 13.54
C THR A 2 -2.91 -1.09 12.31
N LYS A 3 -1.59 -1.22 12.51
CA LYS A 3 -0.61 -1.26 11.42
C LYS A 3 -0.85 -2.44 10.47
N GLU A 4 -1.26 -3.59 11.00
CA GLU A 4 -1.67 -4.76 10.22
C GLU A 4 -2.87 -4.45 9.31
N MET A 5 -3.92 -3.83 9.85
CA MET A 5 -5.09 -3.43 9.09
C MET A 5 -4.72 -2.42 7.99
N PHE A 6 -3.83 -1.48 8.31
CA PHE A 6 -3.32 -0.52 7.34
C PHE A 6 -2.58 -1.21 6.18
N LEU A 7 -1.69 -2.16 6.46
CA LEU A 7 -0.98 -2.91 5.42
C LEU A 7 -1.92 -3.74 4.56
N ARG A 8 -2.97 -4.32 5.15
CA ARG A 8 -4.00 -5.03 4.38
C ARG A 8 -4.70 -4.12 3.38
N ILE A 9 -5.10 -2.91 3.81
CA ILE A 9 -5.72 -1.91 2.93
C ILE A 9 -4.75 -1.49 1.81
N LEU A 10 -3.51 -1.19 2.16
CA LEU A 10 -2.47 -0.80 1.20
C LEU A 10 -2.22 -1.89 0.15
N ASN A 11 -2.12 -3.15 0.58
CA ASN A 11 -1.91 -4.28 -0.32
C ASN A 11 -3.12 -4.57 -1.20
N GLU A 12 -4.33 -4.46 -0.68
CA GLU A 12 -5.54 -4.61 -1.50
C GLU A 12 -5.62 -3.51 -2.57
N ALA A 13 -5.32 -2.27 -2.20
CA ALA A 13 -5.26 -1.15 -3.14
C ALA A 13 -4.19 -1.40 -4.21
N GLN A 14 -3.00 -1.85 -3.82
CA GLN A 14 -1.93 -2.20 -4.75
C GLN A 14 -2.36 -3.32 -5.73
N ALA A 15 -3.01 -4.38 -5.22
CA ALA A 15 -3.51 -5.46 -6.07
C ALA A 15 -4.53 -4.95 -7.11
N ARG A 16 -5.38 -3.98 -6.74
CA ARG A 16 -6.32 -3.34 -7.68
C ARG A 16 -5.59 -2.49 -8.73
N VAL A 17 -4.48 -1.83 -8.40
CA VAL A 17 -3.67 -1.08 -9.37
C VAL A 17 -3.11 -2.02 -10.45
N ASP A 18 -2.63 -3.18 -10.01
CA ASP A 18 -1.98 -4.19 -10.85
C ASP A 18 -2.97 -5.12 -11.58
N ASN A 19 -4.27 -5.01 -11.29
CA ASN A 19 -5.31 -5.80 -11.93
C ASN A 19 -5.76 -5.16 -13.26
N ASP A 20 -5.21 -5.66 -14.37
CA ASP A 20 -5.53 -5.18 -15.72
C ASP A 20 -6.97 -5.48 -16.17
N SER A 21 -7.69 -6.37 -15.49
CA SER A 21 -9.12 -6.64 -15.74
C SER A 21 -10.04 -5.55 -15.18
N LEU A 22 -9.54 -4.63 -14.35
CA LEU A 22 -10.31 -3.51 -13.82
C LEU A 22 -10.29 -2.30 -14.77
N PRO A 23 -11.37 -1.50 -14.82
CA PRO A 23 -11.39 -0.23 -15.53
C PRO A 23 -10.25 0.70 -15.12
N LEU A 24 -9.73 1.48 -16.08
CA LEU A 24 -8.59 2.38 -15.87
C LEU A 24 -8.86 3.40 -14.74
N ASP A 25 -10.08 3.93 -14.65
CA ASP A 25 -10.45 4.89 -13.60
C ASP A 25 -10.37 4.27 -12.20
N VAL A 26 -10.77 3.00 -12.05
CA VAL A 26 -10.67 2.25 -10.80
C VAL A 26 -9.20 2.07 -10.41
N ARG A 27 -8.35 1.68 -11.37
CA ARG A 27 -6.91 1.51 -11.14
C ARG A 27 -6.22 2.82 -10.75
N ILE A 28 -6.59 3.93 -11.38
CA ILE A 28 -6.07 5.26 -11.04
C ILE A 28 -6.48 5.65 -9.61
N ARG A 29 -7.75 5.45 -9.24
CA ARG A 29 -8.24 5.73 -7.87
C ARG A 29 -7.52 4.87 -6.83
N SER A 30 -7.31 3.58 -7.12
CA SER A 30 -6.53 2.70 -6.24
C SER A 30 -5.08 3.16 -6.09
N ARG A 31 -4.48 3.71 -7.16
CA ARG A 31 -3.13 4.28 -7.09
C ARG A 31 -3.06 5.51 -6.18
N THR A 32 -4.09 6.37 -6.22
CA THR A 32 -4.21 7.47 -5.25
C THR A 32 -4.29 6.95 -3.82
N THR A 33 -5.09 5.91 -3.56
CA THR A 33 -5.15 5.28 -2.23
C THR A 33 -3.80 4.72 -1.77
N VAL A 34 -3.05 4.05 -2.66
CA VAL A 34 -1.69 3.59 -2.36
C VAL A 34 -0.80 4.76 -1.95
N ASN A 35 -0.81 5.85 -2.72
CA ASN A 35 0.00 7.04 -2.43
C ASN A 35 -0.38 7.69 -1.08
N ASP A 36 -1.68 7.84 -0.82
CA ASP A 36 -2.18 8.40 0.44
C ASP A 36 -1.76 7.53 1.64
N CYS A 37 -1.82 6.22 1.48
CA CYS A 37 -1.32 5.27 2.47
C CYS A 37 0.18 5.46 2.70
N VAL A 38 1.02 5.48 1.65
CA VAL A 38 2.48 5.66 1.82
C VAL A 38 2.80 6.97 2.53
N ILE A 39 2.15 8.08 2.15
CA ILE A 39 2.32 9.38 2.82
C ILE A 39 1.90 9.30 4.30
N ARG A 40 0.80 8.60 4.60
CA ARG A 40 0.37 8.39 5.98
C ARG A 40 1.37 7.56 6.76
N ALA A 41 1.91 6.48 6.19
CA ALA A 41 2.88 5.63 6.84
C ALA A 41 4.14 6.42 7.23
N ASP A 42 4.62 7.30 6.34
CA ASP A 42 5.73 8.21 6.62
C ASP A 42 5.42 9.15 7.81
N LYS A 43 4.25 9.80 7.79
CA LYS A 43 3.80 10.69 8.88
C LYS A 43 3.65 10.00 10.23
N GLU A 44 3.21 8.75 10.24
CA GLU A 44 3.01 7.95 11.46
C GLU A 44 4.30 7.26 11.92
N GLY A 45 5.42 7.43 11.20
CA GLY A 45 6.69 6.77 11.50
C GLY A 45 6.63 5.25 11.33
N TRP A 46 5.80 4.77 10.41
CA TRP A 46 5.62 3.36 10.11
C TRP A 46 6.53 2.96 8.95
N PRO A 47 7.69 2.33 9.22
CA PRO A 47 8.59 1.96 8.14
C PRO A 47 7.94 0.83 7.34
N ILE A 48 7.70 1.08 6.06
CA ILE A 48 7.12 0.14 5.10
C ILE A 48 8.00 0.06 3.87
N GLU A 49 8.09 -1.12 3.27
CA GLU A 49 8.86 -1.39 2.06
C GLU A 49 8.00 -2.13 1.05
N TYR A 50 8.19 -1.83 -0.23
CA TYR A 50 7.55 -2.56 -1.32
C TYR A 50 8.48 -3.67 -1.82
N LYS A 51 8.12 -4.93 -1.55
CA LYS A 51 8.91 -6.12 -1.93
C LYS A 51 8.02 -7.13 -2.62
N GLN A 52 8.49 -7.70 -3.74
CA GLN A 52 7.79 -8.77 -4.47
C GLN A 52 6.30 -8.46 -4.75
N LYS A 53 6.00 -7.20 -5.13
CA LYS A 53 4.65 -6.69 -5.38
C LYS A 53 3.72 -6.56 -4.16
N VAL A 54 4.27 -6.63 -2.95
CA VAL A 54 3.51 -6.51 -1.69
C VAL A 54 4.22 -5.49 -0.79
N TRP A 55 3.44 -4.66 -0.11
CA TRP A 55 3.89 -3.77 0.93
C TRP A 55 3.99 -4.52 2.26
N VAL A 56 5.17 -4.48 2.86
CA VAL A 56 5.49 -5.13 4.14
C VAL A 56 6.06 -4.10 5.10
N GLU A 57 6.07 -4.42 6.39
CA GLU A 57 6.83 -3.62 7.36
C GLU A 57 8.32 -3.75 7.03
N ALA A 58 9.05 -2.62 7.03
CA ALA A 58 10.49 -2.68 6.99
C ALA A 58 10.96 -3.29 8.30
N VAL A 59 11.56 -4.48 8.23
CA VAL A 59 12.24 -5.05 9.38
C VAL A 59 13.56 -4.30 9.47
N SER A 60 13.71 -3.42 10.45
CA SER A 60 15.01 -2.88 10.83
C SER A 60 15.84 -4.08 11.28
N GLY A 61 16.68 -4.60 10.39
CA GLY A 61 17.63 -5.65 10.73
C GLY A 61 18.57 -5.11 11.81
N CYS A 62 18.44 -5.64 13.02
CA CYS A 62 19.51 -5.64 14.01
C CYS A 62 20.53 -6.73 13.66
#